data_AF-W1XW15-F1
#
_entry.id   AF-W1XW15-F1
#
_cell.length_a   1.000
_cell.length_b   1.000
_cell.length_c   1.000
_cell.angle_alpha   90.00
_cell.angle_beta   90.00
_cell.angle_gamma   90.00
#
_symmetry.space_group_name_H-M   'P 1'
#
loop_
_entity.id
_entity.type
_entity.pdbx_description
1 polymer ?
#
loop_
_entity_poly.entity_id
_entity_poly.type
_entity_poly.pdbx_seq_one_letter_code
_entity_poly.pdbx_strand_id
1 'polypeptide(L)' 'SYVFHPYNLVKDHRTSVETGNVQAVMDGNLDPFIEGFLKKEANLTI' A
#
# COMPACT_ATOMS: atom_id res chain seq x y z
N SER A 1 -12.16 23.40 18.81
CA SER A 1 -10.89 22.90 18.25
C SER A 1 -10.98 21.40 18.13
N TYR A 2 -11.15 20.87 16.92
CA TYR A 2 -11.43 19.44 16.73
C TYR A 2 -10.22 18.73 16.15
N VAL A 3 -9.95 17.59 16.78
CA VAL A 3 -8.71 16.84 16.86
C VAL A 3 -8.50 16.03 15.58
N PHE A 4 -7.29 16.12 15.01
CA PHE A 4 -6.82 15.26 13.92
C PHE A 4 -7.07 13.77 14.25
N HIS A 5 -7.95 13.13 13.49
CA HIS A 5 -8.24 11.70 13.50
C HIS A 5 -8.19 11.16 12.06
N PRO A 6 -7.80 9.90 11.87
CA PRO A 6 -6.57 9.25 12.31
C PRO A 6 -5.68 8.97 11.08
N TYR A 7 -4.46 8.51 11.31
CA TYR A 7 -3.47 8.09 10.31
C TYR A 7 -4.01 7.71 8.92
N ASN A 8 -3.62 8.48 7.91
CA ASN A 8 -3.81 8.13 6.50
C ASN A 8 -2.81 7.01 6.18
N LEU A 9 -3.22 5.73 6.27
CA LEU A 9 -2.39 4.57 5.95
C LEU A 9 -3.15 3.62 5.03
N VAL A 10 -2.60 3.35 3.85
CA VAL A 10 -3.05 2.26 2.98
C VAL A 10 -2.17 1.04 3.25
N LYS A 11 -2.78 -0.09 3.59
CA LYS A 11 -2.08 -1.35 3.84
C LYS A 11 -2.68 -2.45 2.98
N ASP A 12 -1.86 -3.06 2.13
CA ASP A 12 -2.21 -4.28 1.42
C ASP A 12 -1.83 -5.49 2.26
N HIS A 13 -2.84 -6.18 2.80
CA HIS A 13 -2.66 -7.36 3.64
C HIS A 13 -2.16 -8.60 2.87
N ARG A 14 -2.24 -8.60 1.54
CA ARG A 14 -1.76 -9.71 0.73
C ARG A 14 -0.25 -9.62 0.55
N THR A 15 0.28 -8.43 0.33
CA THR A 15 1.69 -8.20 0.00
C THR A 15 2.49 -7.63 1.16
N SER A 16 1.82 -7.26 2.26
CA SER A 16 2.39 -6.52 3.39
C SER A 16 2.96 -5.14 3.01
N VAL A 17 2.61 -4.62 1.83
CA VAL A 17 2.99 -3.26 1.39
C VAL A 17 2.10 -2.24 2.09
N GLU A 18 2.72 -1.22 2.69
CA GLU A 18 2.00 -0.13 3.34
C GLU A 18 2.56 1.24 2.92
N THR A 19 1.68 2.23 2.80
CA THR A 19 2.04 3.62 2.46
C THR A 19 1.20 4.61 3.25
N GLY A 20 1.88 5.60 3.84
CA GLY A 20 1.24 6.71 4.56
C GLY A 20 0.68 7.80 3.64
N ASN A 21 0.93 7.72 2.33
CA ASN A 21 0.45 8.70 1.38
C ASN A 21 -0.80 8.19 0.66
N VAL A 22 -1.93 8.20 1.36
CA VAL A 22 -3.22 7.74 0.83
C VAL A 22 -3.61 8.54 -0.42
N GLN A 23 -3.30 9.84 -0.48
CA GLN A 23 -3.70 10.63 -1.65
C GLN A 23 -3.01 10.19 -2.93
N ALA A 24 -1.71 9.94 -2.89
CA ALA A 24 -1.01 9.43 -4.06
C ALA A 24 -1.62 8.10 -4.57
N VAL A 25 -2.09 7.23 -3.67
CA VAL A 25 -2.76 5.98 -4.05
C VAL A 25 -4.09 6.25 -4.73
N MET A 26 -4.89 7.19 -4.21
CA MET A 26 -6.17 7.59 -4.80
C MET A 26 -6.00 8.33 -6.13
N ASP A 27 -4.87 9.02 -6.31
CA ASP A 27 -4.45 9.67 -7.56
C ASP A 27 -3.88 8.68 -8.60
N GLY A 28 -3.79 7.38 -8.25
CA GLY A 28 -3.42 6.30 -9.19
C GLY A 28 -2.00 5.78 -9.05
N ASN A 29 -1.23 6.18 -8.02
CA ASN A 29 0.11 5.66 -7.74
C ASN A 29 0.06 4.24 -7.14
N LEU A 30 -0.33 3.27 -7.97
CA LEU A 30 -0.50 1.86 -7.61
C LEU A 30 0.74 1.00 -7.87
N ASP A 31 1.76 1.56 -8.53
CA ASP A 31 3.02 0.86 -8.87
C ASP A 31 3.65 0.13 -7.68
N PRO A 32 3.73 0.71 -6.46
CA PRO A 32 4.33 0.03 -5.31
C PRO A 32 3.57 -1.23 -4.88
N PHE A 33 2.25 -1.25 -5.08
CA PHE A 33 1.40 -2.40 -4.75
C PHE A 33 1.50 -3.50 -5.81
N ILE A 34 1.57 -3.11 -7.09
CA ILE A 34 1.74 -4.05 -8.22
C ILE A 34 3.11 -4.72 -8.12
N GLU A 35 4.17 -3.97 -7.88
CA GLU A 35 5.50 -4.54 -7.64
C GLU A 35 5.55 -5.45 -6.43
N GLY A 36 4.92 -5.06 -5.32
CA GLY A 36 4.84 -5.88 -4.11
C GLY A 36 4.13 -7.21 -4.37
N PHE A 37 3.09 -7.20 -5.20
CA PHE A 37 2.37 -8.40 -5.62
C PHE A 37 3.24 -9.32 -6.50
N LEU A 38 3.90 -8.76 -7.51
CA LEU A 38 4.78 -9.52 -8.40
C LEU A 38 5.99 -10.11 -7.66
N LYS A 39 6.60 -9.36 -6.74
CA LYS A 39 7.69 -9.85 -5.88
C LYS A 39 7.21 -10.99 -4.97
N LYS A 40 5.99 -10.90 -4.44
CA LYS A 40 5.40 -11.96 -3.62
C LYS A 40 5.16 -13.24 -4.44
N GLU A 41 4.53 -13.13 -5.60
CA GLU A 41 4.29 -14.27 -6.52
C GLU A 41 5.60 -14.90 -6.99
N ALA A 42 6.59 -14.08 -7.37
CA ALA A 42 7.91 -14.55 -7.77
C ALA A 42 8.64 -15.29 -6.64
N ASN A 43 8.47 -14.87 -5.39
CA ASN A 43 9.06 -15.54 -4.22
C ASN A 43 8.30 -16.81 -3.78
N LEU A 44 7.11 -17.08 -4.34
CA LEU A 44 6.27 -18.24 -4.01
C LEU A 44 6.48 -19.45 -4.95
N THR A 45 7.36 -19.31 -5.93
CA THR A 45 7.81 -20.39 -6.83
C THR A 45 9.34 -20.45 -6.64
N ILE A 46 9.94 -21.33 -5.84
CA ILE A 46 10.02 -22.81 -5.86
C ILE A 46 10.46 -23.27 -4.46
#